data_AF-A0A1F9YCZ5-F1
#
_entry.id   AF-A0A1F9YCZ5-F1
#
_cell.length_a   1.000
_cell.length_b   1.000
_cell.length_c   1.000
_cell.angle_alpha   90.00
_cell.angle_beta   90.00
_cell.angle_gamma   90.00
#
_symmetry.space_group_name_H-M   'P 1'
#
loop_
_entity.id
_entity.type
_entity.pdbx_description
1 polymer ?
#
loop_
_entity_poly.entity_id
_entity_poly.type
_entity_poly.pdbx_seq_one_letter_code
_entity_poly.pdbx_strand_id
1 'polypeptide(L)'
;MTDLRDFISDYSTSDRFLFLEPSLKESAESLLAHFLKEIGPAPSFAVFKASLRSMASLELPLSVRQRIPLLLADFFGFLSDSGRFPAAREWVGDVRILEKEYLNYFRTDGTVRGETYKKKTIDVGRNAPCPCGSGQKFKKCCLPLIS
;
A
#
# COMPACT_ATOMS: atom_id res chain seq x y z
N MET A 1 -10.03 0.06 -20.43
CA MET A 1 -9.80 0.68 -19.10
C MET A 1 -8.32 0.96 -19.02
N THR A 2 -7.94 2.21 -18.78
CA THR A 2 -6.53 2.60 -18.71
C THR A 2 -5.98 2.20 -17.35
N ASP A 3 -4.96 1.35 -17.29
CA ASP A 3 -4.33 0.91 -16.05
C ASP A 3 -3.25 1.92 -15.65
N LEU A 4 -3.28 2.41 -14.41
CA LEU A 4 -2.29 3.37 -13.92
C LEU A 4 -0.87 2.78 -13.93
N ARG A 5 -0.74 1.45 -13.88
CA ARG A 5 0.55 0.76 -13.90
C ARG A 5 1.26 0.86 -15.25
N ASP A 6 0.52 1.08 -16.33
CA ASP A 6 1.08 1.24 -17.67
C ASP A 6 1.99 2.48 -17.76
N PHE A 7 1.80 3.46 -16.86
CA PHE A 7 2.55 4.71 -16.84
C PHE A 7 3.82 4.66 -15.99
N ILE A 8 4.08 3.56 -15.29
CA ILE A 8 5.27 3.45 -14.43
C ILE A 8 6.54 3.54 -15.28
N SER A 9 6.56 2.87 -16.44
CA SER A 9 7.70 2.91 -17.37
C SER A 9 7.86 4.29 -18.03
N ASP A 10 6.74 4.95 -18.35
CA ASP A 10 6.76 6.32 -18.90
C ASP A 10 7.32 7.29 -17.85
N TYR A 11 6.95 7.10 -16.59
CA TYR A 11 7.46 7.89 -15.48
C TYR A 11 8.95 7.66 -15.23
N SER A 12 9.42 6.40 -15.22
CA SER A 12 10.83 6.08 -14.94
C SER A 12 11.81 6.57 -16.02
N THR A 13 11.29 6.86 -17.22
CA THR A 13 12.05 7.47 -18.33
C THR A 13 11.88 8.99 -18.42
N SER A 14 11.08 9.60 -17.54
CA SER A 14 10.83 11.05 -17.53
C SER A 14 11.91 11.86 -16.83
N ASP A 15 12.01 13.15 -17.17
CA ASP A 15 12.92 14.09 -16.50
C ASP A 15 12.67 14.18 -14.99
N ARG A 16 11.42 13.97 -14.53
CA ARG A 16 11.08 14.02 -13.10
C ARG A 16 11.77 12.90 -12.33
N PHE A 17 11.86 11.71 -12.94
CA PHE A 17 12.55 10.58 -12.35
C PHE A 17 14.04 10.81 -12.21
N LEU A 18 14.67 11.57 -13.12
CA LEU A 18 16.10 11.88 -13.06
C LEU A 18 16.51 12.59 -11.77
N PHE A 19 15.62 13.39 -11.18
CA PHE A 19 15.91 14.14 -9.94
C PHE A 19 15.64 13.34 -8.66
N LEU A 20 15.16 12.09 -8.75
CA LEU A 20 15.00 11.25 -7.57
C LEU A 20 16.34 10.75 -7.01
N GLU A 21 16.38 10.59 -5.69
CA GLU A 21 17.49 9.98 -4.96
C GLU A 21 17.80 8.57 -5.51
N PRO A 22 19.08 8.18 -5.68
CA PRO A 22 19.46 6.88 -6.24
C PRO A 22 18.80 5.69 -5.53
N SER A 23 18.81 5.68 -4.19
CA SER A 23 18.20 4.60 -3.39
C SER A 23 16.68 4.51 -3.58
N LEU A 24 16.03 5.62 -3.90
CA LEU A 24 14.59 5.65 -4.17
C LEU A 24 14.30 5.12 -5.56
N LYS A 25 15.13 5.45 -6.57
CA LYS A 25 14.99 4.98 -7.95
C LYS A 25 15.00 3.45 -8.04
N GLU A 26 15.92 2.80 -7.33
CA GLU A 26 16.03 1.32 -7.32
C GLU A 26 14.73 0.63 -6.87
N SER A 27 13.97 1.26 -5.97
CA SER A 27 12.71 0.72 -5.44
C SER A 27 11.46 1.35 -6.06
N ALA A 28 11.61 2.41 -6.87
CA ALA A 28 10.49 3.28 -7.24
C ALA A 28 9.40 2.56 -8.02
N GLU A 29 9.78 1.82 -9.08
CA GLU A 29 8.81 1.10 -9.90
C GLU A 29 8.04 0.05 -9.10
N SER A 30 8.75 -0.68 -8.24
CA SER A 30 8.15 -1.70 -7.37
C SER A 30 7.20 -1.10 -6.33
N LEU A 31 7.57 0.04 -5.74
CA LEU A 31 6.75 0.78 -4.78
C LEU A 31 5.47 1.32 -5.44
N LEU A 32 5.60 1.92 -6.64
CA LEU A 32 4.46 2.41 -7.41
C LEU A 32 3.53 1.26 -7.81
N ALA A 33 4.08 0.17 -8.36
CA ALA A 33 3.29 -0.99 -8.75
C ALA A 33 2.53 -1.62 -7.56
N HIS A 34 3.20 -1.72 -6.40
CA HIS A 34 2.59 -2.21 -5.17
C HIS A 34 1.43 -1.31 -4.72
N PHE A 35 1.67 0.00 -4.64
CA PHE A 35 0.64 0.95 -4.20
C PHE A 35 -0.56 0.98 -5.14
N LEU A 36 -0.32 1.06 -6.46
CA LEU A 36 -1.38 1.09 -7.47
C LEU A 36 -2.26 -0.18 -7.45
N LYS A 37 -1.67 -1.32 -7.09
CA LYS A 37 -2.40 -2.57 -6.88
C LYS A 37 -3.33 -2.52 -5.66
N GLU A 38 -2.93 -1.84 -4.58
CA GLU A 38 -3.75 -1.71 -3.37
C GLU A 38 -4.91 -0.73 -3.55
N ILE A 39 -4.69 0.41 -4.20
CA ILE A 39 -5.68 1.49 -4.30
C ILE A 39 -6.76 1.26 -5.39
N GLY A 40 -6.44 0.51 -6.44
CA GLY A 40 -7.32 0.33 -7.60
C GLY A 40 -7.51 1.60 -8.44
N PRO A 41 -8.46 1.63 -9.40
CA PRO A 41 -8.55 2.68 -10.43
C PRO A 41 -9.14 4.01 -9.94
N ALA A 42 -9.88 4.02 -8.83
CA ALA A 42 -10.55 5.20 -8.28
C ALA A 42 -10.65 5.10 -6.74
N PRO A 43 -9.53 5.27 -6.02
CA PRO A 43 -9.52 5.12 -4.58
C PRO A 43 -10.27 6.25 -3.87
N SER A 44 -10.95 5.90 -2.78
CA SER A 44 -11.38 6.88 -1.80
C SER A 44 -10.19 7.30 -0.91
N PHE A 45 -10.29 8.46 -0.27
CA PHE A 45 -9.30 8.94 0.70
C PHE A 45 -8.96 7.90 1.79
N ALA A 46 -9.97 7.13 2.25
CA ALA A 46 -9.78 6.07 3.25
C ALA A 46 -8.92 4.91 2.73
N VAL A 47 -9.17 4.46 1.49
CA VAL A 47 -8.37 3.41 0.83
C VAL A 47 -6.94 3.91 0.59
N PHE A 48 -6.80 5.15 0.14
CA PHE A 48 -5.51 5.79 -0.09
C PHE A 48 -4.66 5.85 1.19
N LYS A 49 -5.26 6.34 2.28
CA LYS A 49 -4.64 6.40 3.61
C LYS A 49 -4.24 5.02 4.13
N ALA A 50 -5.11 4.02 3.99
CA ALA A 50 -4.81 2.65 4.41
C ALA A 50 -3.64 2.06 3.61
N SER A 51 -3.61 2.26 2.29
CA SER A 51 -2.55 1.77 1.41
C SER A 51 -1.22 2.45 1.73
N LEU A 52 -1.22 3.77 1.97
CA LEU A 52 -0.02 4.48 2.44
C LEU A 52 0.52 3.87 3.74
N ARG A 53 -0.34 3.62 4.73
CA ARG A 53 0.08 2.98 5.99
C ARG A 53 0.64 1.56 5.78
N SER A 54 0.06 0.79 4.87
CA SER A 54 0.56 -0.54 4.46
C SER A 54 2.02 -0.45 4.01
N MET A 55 2.32 0.53 3.14
CA MET A 55 3.67 0.76 2.61
C MET A 55 4.72 1.09 3.68
N ALA A 56 4.32 1.72 4.80
CA ALA A 56 5.26 2.02 5.89
C ALA A 56 5.84 0.75 6.55
N SER A 57 5.17 -0.40 6.40
CA SER A 57 5.55 -1.68 7.00
C SER A 57 6.40 -2.56 6.07
N LEU A 58 6.76 -2.08 4.87
CA LEU A 58 7.57 -2.85 3.92
C LEU A 58 8.98 -3.10 4.46
N GLU A 59 9.59 -4.21 4.03
CA GLU A 59 10.97 -4.56 4.36
C GLU A 59 11.96 -3.74 3.51
N LEU A 60 12.04 -2.43 3.79
CA LEU A 60 12.89 -1.47 3.10
C LEU A 60 13.61 -0.54 4.08
N PRO A 61 14.76 0.05 3.70
CA PRO A 61 15.44 1.05 4.52
C PRO A 61 14.50 2.18 4.95
N LEU A 62 14.63 2.65 6.19
CA LEU A 62 13.77 3.71 6.74
C LEU A 62 13.79 4.97 5.85
N SER A 63 14.97 5.30 5.30
CA SER A 63 15.15 6.43 4.37
C SER A 63 14.31 6.30 3.10
N VAL A 64 14.15 5.09 2.56
CA VAL A 64 13.30 4.83 1.40
C VAL A 64 11.83 4.91 1.80
N ARG A 65 11.45 4.26 2.91
CA ARG A 65 10.07 4.27 3.39
C ARG A 65 9.54 5.68 3.66
N GLN A 66 10.31 6.51 4.35
CA GLN A 66 9.93 7.91 4.63
C GLN A 66 9.74 8.76 3.37
N ARG A 67 10.33 8.38 2.23
CA ARG A 67 10.22 9.10 0.95
C ARG A 67 9.08 8.63 0.05
N ILE A 68 8.32 7.62 0.46
CA ILE A 68 7.20 7.08 -0.32
C ILE A 68 6.15 8.15 -0.67
N PRO A 69 5.70 9.04 0.24
CA PRO A 69 4.78 10.11 -0.11
C PRO A 69 5.33 11.04 -1.20
N LEU A 70 6.63 11.37 -1.14
CA LEU A 70 7.27 12.21 -2.16
C LEU A 70 7.25 11.54 -3.54
N LEU A 71 7.61 10.25 -3.61
CA LEU A 71 7.54 9.46 -4.84
C LEU A 71 6.11 9.45 -5.42
N LEU A 72 5.11 9.21 -4.58
CA LEU A 72 3.72 9.16 -5.00
C LEU A 72 3.21 10.52 -5.50
N ALA A 73 3.51 11.61 -4.78
CA ALA A 73 3.12 12.94 -5.19
C ALA A 73 3.75 13.32 -6.54
N ASP A 74 5.00 12.94 -6.78
CA ASP A 74 5.69 13.22 -8.03
C ASP A 74 5.12 12.41 -9.20
N PHE A 75 4.87 11.11 -8.99
CA PHE A 75 4.21 10.26 -9.98
C PHE A 75 2.79 10.73 -10.32
N PHE A 76 1.97 11.09 -9.34
CA PHE A 76 0.63 11.63 -9.61
C PHE A 76 0.67 13.02 -10.26
N GLY A 77 1.70 13.82 -9.95
CA GLY A 77 1.99 15.05 -10.67
C GLY A 77 2.27 14.79 -12.15
N PHE A 78 3.17 13.85 -12.44
CA PHE A 78 3.44 13.39 -13.80
C PHE A 78 2.18 12.94 -14.54
N LEU A 79 1.34 12.12 -13.91
CA LEU A 79 0.07 11.66 -14.49
C LEU A 79 -0.89 12.81 -14.78
N SER A 80 -0.99 13.78 -13.86
CA SER A 80 -1.83 14.98 -14.06
C SER A 80 -1.32 15.84 -15.21
N ASP A 81 0.00 16.07 -15.26
CA ASP A 81 0.67 16.90 -16.27
C ASP A 81 0.63 16.24 -17.67
N SER A 82 0.58 14.90 -17.73
CA SER A 82 0.43 14.17 -19.00
C SER A 82 -0.91 14.43 -19.72
N GLY A 83 -1.90 15.02 -19.03
CA GLY A 83 -3.25 15.25 -19.53
C GLY A 83 -4.11 13.99 -19.65
N ARG A 84 -3.52 12.79 -19.49
CA ARG A 84 -4.21 11.50 -19.58
C ARG A 84 -5.01 11.18 -18.32
N PHE A 85 -4.62 11.74 -17.17
CA PHE A 85 -5.30 11.55 -15.88
C PHE A 85 -5.41 12.85 -15.07
N PRO A 86 -6.31 13.77 -15.44
CA PRO A 86 -6.52 15.02 -14.69
C PRO A 86 -6.92 14.78 -13.22
N ALA A 87 -7.67 13.69 -12.96
CA ALA A 87 -8.09 13.28 -11.62
C ALA A 87 -6.91 13.00 -10.67
N ALA A 88 -5.72 12.67 -11.21
CA ALA A 88 -4.53 12.46 -10.38
C ALA A 88 -4.12 13.72 -9.59
N ARG A 89 -4.57 14.92 -10.00
CA ARG A 89 -4.36 16.17 -9.24
C ARG A 89 -4.94 16.11 -7.83
N GLU A 90 -6.10 15.48 -7.67
CA GLU A 90 -6.73 15.31 -6.35
C GLU A 90 -5.86 14.43 -5.46
N TRP A 91 -5.30 13.35 -6.03
CA TRP A 91 -4.43 12.42 -5.31
C TRP A 91 -3.10 13.08 -4.89
N VAL A 92 -2.55 14.01 -5.68
CA VAL A 92 -1.41 14.84 -5.23
C VAL A 92 -1.77 15.61 -3.96
N GLY A 93 -2.98 16.17 -3.89
CA GLY A 93 -3.51 16.84 -2.70
C GLY A 93 -3.62 15.90 -1.51
N ASP A 94 -4.20 14.72 -1.70
CA ASP A 94 -4.37 13.70 -0.66
C ASP A 94 -3.02 13.23 -0.10
N VAL A 95 -2.03 12.98 -0.95
CA VAL A 95 -0.67 12.62 -0.52
C VAL A 95 -0.08 13.70 0.38
N ARG A 96 -0.18 14.97 -0.01
CA ARG A 96 0.35 16.10 0.78
C ARG A 96 -0.34 16.25 2.14
N ILE A 97 -1.65 16.01 2.18
CA ILE A 97 -2.42 16.00 3.44
C ILE A 97 -1.95 14.86 4.35
N LEU A 98 -1.75 13.67 3.77
CA LEU A 98 -1.40 12.46 4.51
C LEU A 98 0.08 12.36 4.87
N GLU A 99 0.97 13.07 4.19
CA GLU A 99 2.43 12.99 4.37
C GLU A 99 2.84 13.20 5.84
N LYS A 100 2.32 14.26 6.48
CA LYS A 100 2.63 14.54 7.89
C LYS A 100 2.17 13.41 8.81
N GLU A 101 0.98 12.86 8.56
CA GLU A 101 0.45 11.74 9.35
C GLU A 101 1.27 10.46 9.12
N TYR A 102 1.66 10.19 7.87
CA TYR A 102 2.50 9.07 7.48
C TYR A 102 3.87 9.11 8.16
N LEU A 103 4.54 10.27 8.17
CA LEU A 103 5.84 10.41 8.83
C LEU A 103 5.75 10.23 10.34
N ASN A 104 4.65 10.67 10.97
CA ASN A 104 4.39 10.44 12.40
C ASN A 104 4.09 8.98 12.76
N TYR A 105 3.92 8.12 11.75
CA TYR A 105 3.69 6.69 11.95
C TYR A 105 4.98 5.93 12.31
N PHE A 106 6.14 6.47 11.92
CA PHE A 106 7.45 5.92 12.27
C PHE A 106 7.83 6.31 13.70
N ARG A 107 8.34 5.35 14.45
CA ARG A 107 8.97 5.56 15.76
C ARG A 107 10.44 5.97 15.58
N THR A 108 11.08 6.36 16.69
CA THR A 108 12.49 6.77 16.72
C THR A 108 13.46 5.66 16.32
N ASP A 109 13.06 4.39 16.47
CA ASP A 109 13.82 3.20 16.07
C ASP A 109 13.53 2.73 14.62
N GLY A 110 12.69 3.46 13.87
CA GLY A 110 12.30 3.11 12.51
C GLY A 110 11.22 2.03 12.40
N THR A 111 10.71 1.52 13.53
CA THR A 111 9.52 0.65 13.56
C THR A 111 8.25 1.48 13.35
N VAL A 112 7.19 0.86 12.84
CA VAL A 112 5.90 1.52 12.65
C VAL A 112 4.96 1.23 13.81
N ARG A 113 4.07 2.18 14.13
CA ARG A 113 3.01 1.98 15.13
C ARG A 113 1.96 0.98 14.61
N GLY A 114 2.25 -0.31 14.67
CA GLY A 114 1.33 -1.35 14.21
C GLY A 114 -0.05 -1.23 14.87
N GLU A 115 -1.10 -1.16 14.06
CA GLU A 115 -2.43 -1.56 14.51
C GLU A 115 -2.43 -3.08 14.59
N THR A 116 -2.85 -3.65 15.73
CA THR A 116 -2.93 -5.10 15.93
C THR A 116 -3.72 -5.72 14.79
N TYR A 117 -3.04 -6.45 13.91
CA TYR A 117 -3.67 -7.24 12.85
C TYR A 117 -4.57 -8.28 13.52
N LYS A 118 -5.87 -8.01 13.60
CA LYS A 118 -6.85 -9.05 13.90
C LYS A 118 -6.90 -9.95 12.67
N LYS A 119 -6.28 -11.13 12.77
CA LYS A 119 -6.44 -12.20 11.77
C LYS A 119 -7.93 -12.29 11.41
N LYS A 120 -8.25 -12.24 10.10
CA LYS A 120 -9.54 -12.66 9.55
C LYS A 120 -9.75 -14.18 9.67
N THR A 121 -9.22 -14.81 10.71
CA THR A 121 -9.63 -16.15 11.07
C THR A 121 -11.01 -16.01 11.69
N ILE A 122 -11.99 -16.70 11.09
CA ILE A 122 -13.26 -16.95 11.78
C ILE A 122 -12.87 -17.54 13.12
N ASP A 123 -13.26 -16.89 14.22
CA ASP A 123 -13.00 -17.36 15.57
C ASP A 123 -13.93 -18.55 15.85
N VAL A 124 -13.70 -19.65 15.13
CA VAL A 124 -14.46 -20.88 15.26
C VAL A 124 -13.99 -21.52 16.56
N GLY A 125 -14.81 -21.39 17.60
CA GLY A 125 -14.57 -22.06 18.87
C GLY A 125 -14.33 -23.55 18.64
N ARG A 126 -13.37 -24.15 19.35
CA ARG A 126 -12.96 -25.57 19.18
C ARG A 126 -14.13 -26.57 19.18
N ASN A 127 -15.25 -26.27 19.84
CA ASN A 127 -16.44 -27.12 19.91
C ASN A 127 -17.57 -26.73 18.92
N ALA A 128 -17.45 -25.63 18.18
CA ALA A 128 -18.44 -25.19 17.20
C ALA A 128 -18.50 -26.14 15.99
N PRO A 129 -19.63 -26.22 15.26
CA PRO A 129 -19.71 -26.96 14.01
C PRO A 129 -18.66 -26.45 13.02
N CYS A 130 -17.99 -27.38 12.34
CA CYS A 130 -16.90 -27.07 11.44
C CYS A 130 -17.42 -26.35 10.18
N PRO A 131 -16.81 -25.23 9.75
CA PRO A 131 -17.27 -24.46 8.60
C PRO A 131 -17.06 -25.18 7.25
N CYS A 132 -16.38 -26.33 7.22
CA CYS A 132 -16.24 -27.14 6.00
C CYS A 132 -17.50 -27.93 5.61
N GLY A 133 -18.58 -27.83 6.40
CA GLY A 133 -19.84 -28.53 6.13
C GLY A 133 -19.89 -29.99 6.58
N SER A 134 -18.87 -30.48 7.32
CA SER A 134 -18.82 -31.87 7.80
C SER A 134 -19.81 -32.18 8.93
N GLY A 135 -20.42 -31.16 9.54
CA GLY A 135 -21.29 -31.31 10.72
C GLY A 135 -20.57 -31.66 12.03
N GLN A 136 -19.25 -31.90 12.00
CA GLN A 136 -18.46 -32.26 13.18
C GLN A 136 -17.96 -31.04 13.95
N LYS A 137 -17.60 -31.21 15.23
CA LYS A 137 -16.94 -30.15 16.02
C LYS A 137 -15.60 -29.79 15.37
N PHE A 138 -15.29 -28.49 15.26
CA PHE A 138 -14.08 -27.98 14.60
C PHE A 138 -12.79 -28.67 15.08
N LYS A 139 -12.66 -28.91 16.40
CA LYS A 139 -11.51 -29.61 16.99
C LYS A 139 -11.30 -31.05 16.51
N LYS A 140 -12.34 -31.70 16.01
CA LYS A 140 -12.30 -33.08 15.51
C LYS A 140 -12.24 -33.16 13.98
N CYS A 141 -12.38 -32.03 13.29
CA CYS A 141 -12.50 -32.00 11.83
C CYS A 141 -11.33 -31.25 11.18
N CYS A 142 -11.46 -29.95 10.94
CA CYS A 142 -10.41 -29.19 10.26
C CYS A 142 -9.30 -28.73 11.19
N LEU A 143 -9.53 -28.58 12.51
CA LEU A 143 -8.50 -28.05 13.41
C LEU A 143 -7.20 -28.89 13.41
N PRO A 144 -7.23 -30.24 13.47
CA PRO A 144 -6.00 -31.04 13.39
C PRO A 144 -5.32 -31.03 12.01
N LEU A 145 -6.02 -30.57 10.97
CA LEU A 145 -5.50 -30.51 9.60
C LEU A 145 -4.83 -29.17 9.28
N ILE A 146 -5.04 -28.15 10.13
CA ILE A 146 -4.52 -26.78 9.96
C ILE A 146 -3.67 -26.34 11.16
N SER A 147 -3.40 -27.25 12.10
CA SER A 147 -2.61 -27.03 13.31
C SER A 147 -1.12 -27.18 13.07
#